data_AF-A0AAW1CG70-F1
#
_entry.id   AF-A0AAW1CG70-F1
#
_cell.length_a   1.000
_cell.length_b   1.000
_cell.length_c   1.000
_cell.angle_alpha   90.00
_cell.angle_beta   90.00
_cell.angle_gamma   90.00
#
_symmetry.space_group_name_H-M   'P 1'
#
loop_
_entity.id
_entity.type
_entity.pdbx_description
1 polymer ?
#
loop_
_entity_poly.entity_id
_entity_poly.type
_entity_poly.pdbx_seq_one_letter_code
_entity_poly.pdbx_strand_id
1 'polypeptide(L)'
;MEDYEEISIMDVYDIVRDFAKEFRPIIEMYGPDPLNNIMSKIVRILEHLEAQTVKIGRLQSNLQEKDTIIARLEKDKIEKAADRARFEKELEQIEEHWREESQEMVSVVNRLQEENRKLLKALSSKQDLSGNHSHPLSPEVDISVLQKSRTSIDKLRDQLKLKDREVNAKITEIENLSSQIDRSMAINKELRKKNRILQGQVRNLIDERAAFLTQLQDQNHELIELRQNLGIAEKENEDLAQSQADKIILEKKAGLDLDDPNRPRFTTEELKEILRERNEYKARITSLEEELEKYRRNESDVNIEEEVEDTEADDEDDAPVQGPLPYEPNDAPWRKSESRIRKIFRKLFNETNVTILGTSPKRSLSTFSKMTLATASDSDTTL
;
A
#
# COMPACT_ATOMS: atom_id res chain seq x y z
N MET A 1 -20.74 -3.52 -39.61
CA MET A 1 -20.25 -4.83 -39.16
C MET A 1 -21.48 -5.64 -38.87
N GLU A 2 -21.49 -6.93 -39.20
CA GLU A 2 -22.54 -7.82 -38.70
C GLU A 2 -22.35 -7.91 -37.18
N ASP A 3 -23.42 -7.61 -36.43
CA ASP A 3 -23.44 -7.78 -34.98
C ASP A 3 -23.54 -9.28 -34.69
N TYR A 4 -22.41 -9.97 -34.76
CA TYR A 4 -22.29 -11.32 -34.24
C TYR A 4 -22.51 -11.25 -32.73
N GLU A 5 -23.59 -11.87 -32.25
CA GLU A 5 -23.82 -12.03 -30.82
C GLU A 5 -22.57 -12.65 -30.18
N GLU A 6 -22.10 -12.03 -29.10
CA GLU A 6 -20.85 -12.41 -28.45
C GLU A 6 -21.03 -13.77 -27.75
N ILE A 7 -20.64 -14.84 -28.45
CA ILE A 7 -20.71 -16.22 -27.97
C ILE A 7 -20.07 -16.29 -26.57
N SER A 8 -20.89 -16.60 -25.57
CA SER A 8 -20.49 -16.77 -24.18
C SER A 8 -19.87 -18.15 -23.95
N ILE A 9 -19.12 -18.29 -22.85
CA ILE A 9 -18.59 -19.60 -22.40
C ILE A 9 -19.76 -20.59 -22.17
N MET A 10 -20.91 -20.10 -21.71
CA MET A 10 -22.12 -20.90 -21.56
C MET A 10 -22.62 -21.46 -22.90
N ASP A 11 -22.61 -20.63 -23.95
CA ASP A 11 -23.07 -21.03 -25.29
C ASP A 11 -22.14 -22.10 -25.89
N VAL A 12 -20.84 -22.01 -25.62
CA VAL A 12 -19.87 -23.07 -25.99
C VAL A 12 -20.22 -24.39 -25.29
N TYR A 13 -20.58 -24.37 -24.00
CA TYR A 13 -20.97 -25.59 -23.29
C TYR A 13 -22.34 -26.15 -23.70
N ASP A 14 -23.29 -25.30 -24.11
CA ASP A 14 -24.56 -25.76 -24.67
C ASP A 14 -24.38 -26.35 -26.09
N ILE A 15 -23.47 -25.78 -26.91
CA ILE A 15 -23.02 -26.40 -28.17
C ILE A 15 -22.39 -27.78 -27.91
N VAL A 16 -21.49 -27.90 -26.94
CA VAL A 16 -20.88 -29.21 -26.53
C VAL A 16 -21.97 -30.20 -26.13
N ARG A 17 -22.96 -29.75 -25.36
CA ARG A 17 -24.09 -30.57 -24.89
C ARG A 17 -24.96 -31.07 -26.04
N ASP A 18 -25.22 -30.23 -27.03
CA ASP A 18 -26.05 -30.59 -28.18
C ASP A 18 -25.31 -31.55 -29.12
N PHE A 19 -24.02 -31.34 -29.38
CA PHE A 19 -23.17 -32.36 -30.03
C PHE A 19 -23.22 -33.71 -29.29
N ALA A 20 -23.11 -33.71 -27.95
CA ALA A 20 -23.15 -34.93 -27.16
C ALA A 20 -24.53 -35.64 -27.19
N LYS A 21 -25.64 -34.92 -27.40
CA LYS A 21 -26.96 -35.52 -27.65
C LYS A 21 -27.00 -36.20 -29.02
N GLU A 22 -26.56 -35.52 -30.07
CA GLU A 22 -26.60 -36.02 -31.46
C GLU A 22 -25.67 -37.23 -31.69
N PHE A 23 -24.51 -37.28 -31.03
CA PHE A 23 -23.61 -38.43 -31.15
C PHE A 23 -24.08 -39.67 -30.37
N ARG A 24 -24.92 -39.53 -29.34
CA ARG A 24 -25.34 -40.67 -28.49
C ARG A 24 -26.05 -41.78 -29.28
N PRO A 25 -27.08 -41.52 -30.11
CA PRO A 25 -27.72 -42.57 -30.92
C PRO A 25 -26.75 -43.26 -31.89
N ILE A 26 -25.76 -42.54 -32.41
CA ILE A 26 -24.76 -43.09 -33.34
C ILE A 26 -23.84 -44.07 -32.60
N ILE A 27 -23.39 -43.73 -31.39
CA ILE A 27 -22.59 -44.60 -30.53
C ILE A 27 -23.40 -45.84 -30.10
N GLU A 28 -24.68 -45.66 -29.74
CA GLU A 28 -25.59 -46.75 -29.36
C GLU A 28 -25.85 -47.74 -30.52
N MET A 29 -25.86 -47.27 -31.78
CA MET A 29 -26.08 -48.11 -32.95
C MET A 29 -24.82 -48.78 -33.53
N TYR A 30 -23.68 -48.09 -33.55
CA TYR A 30 -22.48 -48.52 -34.30
C TYR A 30 -21.23 -48.72 -33.42
N GLY A 31 -21.34 -48.50 -32.11
CA GLY A 31 -20.21 -48.45 -31.20
C GLY A 31 -19.40 -47.14 -31.31
N PRO A 32 -18.42 -46.93 -30.41
CA PRO A 32 -17.65 -45.68 -30.33
C PRO A 32 -16.54 -45.58 -31.39
N ASP A 33 -16.04 -46.71 -31.90
CA ASP A 33 -14.82 -46.77 -32.71
C ASP A 33 -14.84 -45.91 -34.00
N PRO A 34 -15.95 -45.84 -34.77
CA PRO A 34 -16.02 -44.99 -35.96
C PRO A 34 -15.92 -43.48 -35.64
N LEU A 35 -16.32 -43.07 -34.43
CA LEU A 35 -16.38 -41.67 -34.03
C LEU A 35 -15.09 -41.17 -33.35
N ASN A 36 -14.26 -42.04 -32.76
CA ASN A 36 -13.06 -41.62 -32.00
C ASN A 36 -12.12 -40.64 -32.76
N ASN A 37 -11.89 -40.88 -34.05
CA ASN A 37 -11.05 -40.01 -34.91
C ASN A 37 -11.71 -38.68 -35.32
N ILE A 38 -13.03 -38.58 -35.19
CA ILE A 38 -13.81 -37.36 -35.46
C ILE A 38 -13.99 -36.59 -34.15
N MET A 39 -14.34 -37.28 -33.07
CA MET A 39 -14.52 -36.73 -31.72
C MET A 39 -13.26 -36.00 -31.24
N SER A 40 -12.08 -36.60 -31.43
CA SER A 40 -10.80 -35.96 -31.09
C SER A 40 -10.50 -34.67 -31.88
N LYS A 41 -11.08 -34.49 -33.07
CA LYS A 41 -11.01 -33.23 -33.84
C LYS A 41 -12.06 -32.22 -33.37
N ILE A 42 -13.28 -32.67 -33.07
CA ILE A 42 -14.36 -31.84 -32.54
C ILE A 42 -13.96 -31.25 -31.19
N VAL A 43 -13.43 -32.08 -30.27
CA VAL A 43 -12.91 -31.62 -28.97
C VAL A 43 -11.87 -30.52 -29.15
N ARG A 44 -10.86 -30.70 -30.03
CA ARG A 44 -9.85 -29.65 -30.30
C ARG A 44 -10.44 -28.35 -30.86
N ILE A 45 -11.51 -28.43 -31.66
CA ILE A 45 -12.19 -27.24 -32.19
C ILE A 45 -12.96 -26.53 -31.07
N LEU A 46 -13.62 -27.29 -30.18
CA LEU A 46 -14.36 -26.75 -29.04
C LEU A 46 -13.41 -26.17 -27.97
N GLU A 47 -12.28 -26.82 -27.68
CA GLU A 47 -11.18 -26.29 -26.84
C GLU A 47 -10.64 -24.96 -27.40
N HIS A 48 -10.45 -24.87 -28.72
CA HIS A 48 -10.06 -23.62 -29.37
C HIS A 48 -11.13 -22.53 -29.29
N LEU A 49 -12.42 -22.90 -29.44
CA LEU A 49 -13.54 -21.97 -29.30
C LEU A 49 -13.68 -21.44 -27.86
N GLU A 50 -13.59 -22.32 -26.87
CA GLU A 50 -13.57 -21.96 -25.44
C GLU A 50 -12.40 -21.02 -25.12
N ALA A 51 -11.17 -21.37 -25.55
CA ALA A 51 -9.99 -20.53 -25.34
C ALA A 51 -10.08 -19.16 -26.03
N GLN A 52 -10.70 -19.10 -27.22
CA GLN A 52 -10.97 -17.82 -27.91
C GLN A 52 -12.03 -17.01 -27.17
N THR A 53 -13.12 -17.63 -26.73
CA THR A 53 -14.21 -16.99 -25.99
C THR A 53 -13.72 -16.40 -24.66
N VAL A 54 -12.95 -17.17 -23.87
CA VAL A 54 -12.31 -16.69 -22.64
C VAL A 54 -11.37 -15.51 -22.92
N LYS A 55 -10.61 -15.56 -24.02
CA LYS A 55 -9.72 -14.46 -24.43
C LYS A 55 -10.50 -13.21 -24.84
N ILE A 56 -11.61 -13.35 -25.55
CA ILE A 56 -12.49 -12.24 -25.95
C ILE A 56 -13.11 -11.59 -24.70
N GLY A 57 -13.69 -12.38 -23.79
CA GLY A 57 -14.21 -11.91 -22.50
C GLY A 57 -13.18 -11.11 -21.69
N ARG A 58 -11.94 -11.59 -21.62
CA ARG A 58 -10.83 -10.88 -20.97
C ARG A 58 -10.48 -9.56 -21.67
N LEU A 59 -10.52 -9.53 -23.00
CA LEU A 59 -10.23 -8.31 -23.77
C LEU A 59 -11.35 -7.27 -23.63
N GLN A 60 -12.62 -7.69 -23.64
CA GLN A 60 -13.77 -6.83 -23.36
C GLN A 60 -13.72 -6.24 -21.96
N SER A 61 -13.43 -7.07 -20.94
CA SER A 61 -13.27 -6.59 -19.56
C SER A 61 -12.14 -5.56 -19.43
N ASN A 62 -11.01 -5.76 -20.13
CA ASN A 62 -9.93 -4.78 -20.18
C ASN A 62 -10.36 -3.50 -20.91
N LEU A 63 -11.09 -3.61 -22.03
CA LEU A 63 -11.62 -2.46 -22.78
C LEU A 63 -12.55 -1.62 -21.90
N GLN A 64 -13.52 -2.26 -21.22
CA GLN A 64 -14.40 -1.60 -20.25
C GLN A 64 -13.61 -0.93 -19.11
N GLU A 65 -12.55 -1.58 -18.59
CA GLU A 65 -11.65 -0.96 -17.62
C GLU A 65 -10.98 0.31 -18.20
N LYS A 66 -10.48 0.26 -19.44
CA LYS A 66 -9.91 1.44 -20.11
C LYS A 66 -10.93 2.54 -20.32
N ASP A 67 -12.14 2.22 -20.77
CA ASP A 67 -13.20 3.21 -21.01
C ASP A 67 -13.63 3.90 -19.71
N THR A 68 -13.76 3.15 -18.60
CA THR A 68 -14.05 3.75 -17.28
C THR A 68 -12.90 4.62 -16.75
N ILE A 69 -11.64 4.27 -17.05
CA ILE A 69 -10.47 5.11 -16.74
C ILE A 69 -10.46 6.37 -17.60
N ILE A 70 -10.75 6.28 -18.90
CA ILE A 70 -10.82 7.42 -19.82
C ILE A 70 -11.91 8.38 -19.36
N ALA A 71 -13.14 7.90 -19.11
CA ALA A 71 -14.25 8.72 -18.63
C ALA A 71 -13.93 9.44 -17.30
N ARG A 72 -13.21 8.77 -16.39
CA ARG A 72 -12.71 9.41 -15.15
C ARG A 72 -11.68 10.50 -15.44
N LEU A 73 -10.70 10.24 -16.30
CA LEU A 73 -9.66 11.22 -16.65
C LEU A 73 -10.22 12.43 -17.42
N GLU A 74 -11.23 12.24 -18.26
CA GLU A 74 -11.93 13.31 -18.94
C GLU A 74 -12.71 14.19 -17.95
N LYS A 75 -13.41 13.58 -17.00
CA LYS A 75 -14.06 14.31 -15.90
C LYS A 75 -13.05 15.12 -15.08
N ASP A 76 -11.97 14.49 -14.61
CA ASP A 76 -10.86 15.15 -13.89
C ASP A 76 -10.27 16.33 -14.68
N LYS A 77 -10.14 16.20 -16.01
CA LYS A 77 -9.63 17.25 -16.90
C LYS A 77 -10.59 18.43 -16.99
N ILE A 78 -11.90 18.17 -17.05
CA ILE A 78 -12.95 19.21 -17.06
C ILE A 78 -13.00 19.93 -15.71
N GLU A 79 -12.99 19.20 -14.59
CA GLU A 79 -12.99 19.80 -13.24
C GLU A 79 -11.75 20.69 -13.03
N LYS A 80 -10.54 20.19 -13.37
CA LYS A 80 -9.30 20.99 -13.31
C LYS A 80 -9.28 22.17 -14.28
N ALA A 81 -10.09 22.17 -15.35
CA ALA A 81 -10.24 23.33 -16.23
C ALA A 81 -11.20 24.36 -15.62
N ALA A 82 -12.32 23.91 -15.04
CA ALA A 82 -13.26 24.77 -14.33
C ALA A 82 -12.64 25.45 -13.10
N ASP A 83 -11.82 24.73 -12.32
CA ASP A 83 -11.11 25.30 -11.17
C ASP A 83 -10.10 26.37 -11.60
N ARG A 84 -9.35 26.14 -12.69
CA ARG A 84 -8.44 27.16 -13.24
C ARG A 84 -9.19 28.41 -13.70
N ALA A 85 -10.32 28.26 -14.39
CA ALA A 85 -11.15 29.39 -14.80
C ALA A 85 -11.76 30.15 -13.60
N ARG A 86 -12.03 29.47 -12.47
CA ARG A 86 -12.44 30.11 -11.22
C ARG A 86 -11.31 30.94 -10.62
N PHE A 87 -10.11 30.37 -10.48
CA PHE A 87 -8.95 31.09 -9.95
C PHE A 87 -8.52 32.27 -10.82
N GLU A 88 -8.60 32.14 -12.15
CA GLU A 88 -8.32 33.22 -13.10
C GLU A 88 -9.31 34.39 -12.90
N LYS A 89 -10.61 34.08 -12.74
CA LYS A 89 -11.62 35.10 -12.43
C LYS A 89 -11.47 35.72 -11.04
N GLU A 90 -11.10 34.94 -10.02
CA GLU A 90 -10.82 35.46 -8.68
C GLU A 90 -9.59 36.40 -8.71
N LEU A 91 -8.57 36.08 -9.51
CA LEU A 91 -7.40 36.93 -9.71
C LEU A 91 -7.76 38.23 -10.43
N GLU A 92 -8.53 38.16 -11.53
CA GLU A 92 -9.02 39.33 -12.26
C GLU A 92 -9.82 40.28 -11.35
N GLN A 93 -10.66 39.75 -10.46
CA GLN A 93 -11.41 40.53 -9.47
C GLN A 93 -10.50 41.22 -8.44
N ILE A 94 -9.41 40.56 -8.00
CA ILE A 94 -8.43 41.16 -7.10
C ILE A 94 -7.65 42.28 -7.82
N GLU A 95 -7.28 42.09 -9.10
CA GLU A 95 -6.60 43.10 -9.91
C GLU A 95 -7.50 44.29 -10.29
N GLU A 96 -8.79 44.08 -10.48
CA GLU A 96 -9.79 45.14 -10.66
C GLU A 96 -9.96 45.93 -9.36
N HIS A 97 -10.21 45.26 -8.24
CA HIS A 97 -10.34 45.91 -6.93
C HIS A 97 -9.09 46.71 -6.54
N TRP A 98 -7.89 46.17 -6.76
CA TRP A 98 -6.64 46.89 -6.48
C TRP A 98 -6.44 48.11 -7.40
N ARG A 99 -6.92 48.07 -8.65
CA ARG A 99 -6.94 49.23 -9.54
C ARG A 99 -7.92 50.29 -9.05
N GLU A 100 -9.12 49.90 -8.60
CA GLU A 100 -10.10 50.80 -8.00
C GLU A 100 -9.54 51.50 -6.76
N GLU A 101 -9.02 50.74 -5.78
CA GLU A 101 -8.39 51.31 -4.57
C GLU A 101 -7.23 52.26 -4.91
N SER A 102 -6.38 51.88 -5.87
CA SER A 102 -5.27 52.73 -6.33
C SER A 102 -5.78 54.05 -6.95
N GLN A 103 -6.83 53.98 -7.78
CA GLN A 103 -7.46 55.14 -8.39
C GLN A 103 -8.16 56.04 -7.35
N GLU A 104 -8.82 55.46 -6.35
CA GLU A 104 -9.41 56.20 -5.24
C GLU A 104 -8.34 56.92 -4.41
N MET A 105 -7.24 56.24 -4.07
CA MET A 105 -6.11 56.84 -3.35
C MET A 105 -5.47 58.00 -4.13
N VAL A 106 -5.29 57.85 -5.44
CA VAL A 106 -4.83 58.95 -6.32
C VAL A 106 -5.83 60.10 -6.36
N SER A 107 -7.14 59.81 -6.41
CA SER A 107 -8.20 60.83 -6.35
C SER A 107 -8.17 61.62 -5.03
N VAL A 108 -8.01 60.93 -3.89
CA VAL A 108 -7.86 61.54 -2.57
C VAL A 108 -6.61 62.43 -2.50
N VAL A 109 -5.46 61.95 -3.00
CA VAL A 109 -4.22 62.76 -3.06
C VAL A 109 -4.41 64.00 -3.92
N ASN A 110 -5.02 63.88 -5.11
CA ASN A 110 -5.28 65.02 -5.99
C ASN A 110 -6.19 66.05 -5.32
N ARG A 111 -7.25 65.62 -4.63
CA ARG A 111 -8.14 66.52 -3.87
C ARG A 111 -7.39 67.26 -2.77
N LEU A 112 -6.58 66.55 -1.97
CA LEU A 112 -5.77 67.15 -0.90
C LEU A 112 -4.70 68.11 -1.45
N GLN A 113 -4.09 67.81 -2.59
CA GLN A 113 -3.17 68.73 -3.28
C GLN A 113 -3.88 69.99 -3.76
N GLU A 114 -5.09 69.88 -4.31
CA GLU A 114 -5.85 71.04 -4.77
C GLU A 114 -6.34 71.91 -3.59
N GLU A 115 -6.77 71.30 -2.49
CA GLU A 115 -7.12 72.00 -1.24
C GLU A 115 -5.92 72.73 -0.65
N ASN A 116 -4.76 72.07 -0.54
CA ASN A 116 -3.50 72.72 -0.13
C ASN A 116 -3.13 73.89 -1.05
N ARG A 117 -3.28 73.74 -2.39
CA ARG A 117 -3.03 74.82 -3.35
C ARG A 117 -4.01 75.99 -3.18
N LYS A 118 -5.27 75.73 -2.83
CA LYS A 118 -6.28 76.76 -2.52
C LYS A 118 -5.93 77.49 -1.21
N LEU A 119 -5.55 76.75 -0.16
CA LEU A 119 -5.15 77.31 1.13
C LEU A 119 -3.88 78.17 1.03
N LEU A 120 -2.86 77.72 0.30
CA LEU A 120 -1.63 78.49 0.04
C LEU A 120 -1.93 79.82 -0.68
N LYS A 121 -2.78 79.79 -1.71
CA LYS A 121 -3.24 81.02 -2.39
C LYS A 121 -4.01 81.95 -1.45
N ALA A 122 -4.89 81.41 -0.62
CA ALA A 122 -5.65 82.18 0.36
C ALA A 122 -4.74 82.84 1.41
N LEU A 123 -3.71 82.12 1.89
CA LEU A 123 -2.70 82.66 2.81
C LEU A 123 -1.89 83.78 2.17
N SER A 124 -1.39 83.60 0.94
CA SER A 124 -0.71 84.67 0.19
C SER A 124 -1.59 85.92 0.07
N SER A 125 -2.85 85.76 -0.36
CA SER A 125 -3.77 86.89 -0.50
C SER A 125 -4.13 87.58 0.82
N LYS A 126 -4.03 86.89 1.96
CA LYS A 126 -4.19 87.49 3.29
C LYS A 126 -2.94 88.23 3.75
N GLN A 127 -1.75 87.75 3.35
CA GLN A 127 -0.48 88.41 3.64
C GLN A 127 -0.38 89.76 2.91
N ASP A 128 -0.83 89.82 1.65
CA ASP A 128 -0.90 91.07 0.86
C ASP A 128 -1.93 92.09 1.37
N LEU A 129 -2.91 91.66 2.18
CA LEU A 129 -3.99 92.48 2.74
C LEU A 129 -3.78 92.86 4.22
N SER A 130 -2.60 92.59 4.80
CA SER A 130 -2.31 92.85 6.21
C SER A 130 -1.95 94.31 6.54
N GLY A 131 -2.11 95.25 5.61
CA GLY A 131 -1.93 96.68 5.83
C GLY A 131 -3.25 97.39 6.09
N ASN A 132 -3.47 97.81 7.35
CA ASN A 132 -4.45 98.79 7.85
C ASN A 132 -5.86 98.87 7.20
N HIS A 133 -6.91 98.83 8.03
CA HIS A 133 -7.88 99.95 8.11
C HIS A 133 -8.81 99.77 9.32
N SER A 134 -8.40 100.34 10.46
CA SER A 134 -9.29 100.64 11.58
C SER A 134 -9.88 102.05 11.41
N HIS A 135 -10.97 102.16 10.66
CA HIS A 135 -11.82 103.36 10.66
C HIS A 135 -13.19 103.01 11.28
N PRO A 136 -13.76 103.87 12.14
CA PRO A 136 -15.15 103.73 12.55
C PRO A 136 -16.04 104.05 11.34
N LEU A 137 -16.84 103.08 10.91
CA LEU A 137 -17.67 103.25 9.72
C LEU A 137 -19.00 103.93 10.03
N SER A 138 -19.55 104.59 9.01
CA SER A 138 -20.92 105.11 9.00
C SER A 138 -21.94 103.98 9.24
N PRO A 139 -23.04 104.20 9.99
CA PRO A 139 -24.01 103.15 10.37
C PRO A 139 -24.60 102.35 9.20
N GLU A 140 -24.62 102.91 7.99
CA GLU A 140 -25.06 102.19 6.78
C GLU A 140 -24.14 101.03 6.39
N VAL A 141 -22.83 101.15 6.65
CA VAL A 141 -21.87 100.07 6.33
C VAL A 141 -21.93 98.95 7.36
N ASP A 142 -22.17 99.26 8.64
CA ASP A 142 -22.45 98.26 9.69
C ASP A 142 -23.69 97.42 9.36
N ILE A 143 -24.75 98.04 8.84
CA ILE A 143 -25.93 97.31 8.33
C ILE A 143 -25.53 96.35 7.20
N SER A 144 -24.66 96.79 6.27
CA SER A 144 -24.16 95.92 5.19
C SER A 144 -23.31 94.74 5.71
N VAL A 145 -22.51 94.97 6.76
CA VAL A 145 -21.67 93.94 7.40
C VAL A 145 -22.55 92.94 8.16
N LEU A 146 -23.58 93.41 8.86
CA LEU A 146 -24.56 92.56 9.52
C LEU A 146 -25.38 91.72 8.51
N GLN A 147 -25.77 92.27 7.36
CA GLN A 147 -26.41 91.50 6.29
C GLN A 147 -25.47 90.44 5.68
N LYS A 148 -24.19 90.77 5.45
CA LYS A 148 -23.17 89.81 5.00
C LYS A 148 -22.93 88.71 6.04
N SER A 149 -22.89 89.06 7.32
CA SER A 149 -22.79 88.11 8.43
C SER A 149 -24.01 87.17 8.48
N ARG A 150 -25.22 87.72 8.41
CA ARG A 150 -26.47 86.93 8.40
C ARG A 150 -26.54 85.96 7.22
N THR A 151 -26.25 86.42 6.01
CA THR A 151 -26.22 85.54 4.81
C THR A 151 -25.10 84.51 4.86
N SER A 152 -23.99 84.78 5.56
CA SER A 152 -22.95 83.78 5.85
C SER A 152 -23.44 82.73 6.86
N ILE A 153 -24.10 83.15 7.94
CA ILE A 153 -24.70 82.25 8.95
C ILE A 153 -25.76 81.35 8.31
N ASP A 154 -26.61 81.88 7.43
CA ASP A 154 -27.63 81.08 6.75
C ASP A 154 -27.01 80.07 5.77
N LYS A 155 -25.95 80.44 5.05
CA LYS A 155 -25.13 79.48 4.26
C LYS A 155 -24.50 78.39 5.11
N LEU A 156 -23.95 78.72 6.28
CA LEU A 156 -23.36 77.75 7.20
C LEU A 156 -24.42 76.80 7.78
N ARG A 157 -25.64 77.29 8.05
CA ARG A 157 -26.79 76.45 8.46
C ARG A 157 -27.20 75.47 7.36
N ASP A 158 -27.23 75.90 6.10
CA ASP A 158 -27.59 75.02 4.99
C ASP A 158 -26.47 74.02 4.66
N GLN A 159 -25.20 74.40 4.81
CA GLN A 159 -24.07 73.47 4.77
C GLN A 159 -24.14 72.43 5.90
N LEU A 160 -24.49 72.85 7.12
CA LEU A 160 -24.68 71.92 8.25
C LEU A 160 -25.78 70.89 7.94
N LYS A 161 -26.96 71.33 7.49
CA LYS A 161 -28.05 70.42 7.07
C LYS A 161 -27.65 69.48 5.93
N LEU A 162 -26.80 69.94 5.00
CA LEU A 162 -26.30 69.08 3.92
C LEU A 162 -25.36 68.00 4.49
N LYS A 163 -24.47 68.39 5.41
CA LYS A 163 -23.56 67.46 6.11
C LYS A 163 -24.31 66.49 7.00
N ASP A 164 -25.36 66.91 7.70
CA ASP A 164 -26.22 66.02 8.48
C ASP A 164 -26.89 64.95 7.59
N ARG A 165 -27.34 65.32 6.38
CA ARG A 165 -27.90 64.35 5.41
C ARG A 165 -26.84 63.38 4.89
N GLU A 166 -25.63 63.87 4.60
CA GLU A 166 -24.50 63.06 4.16
C GLU A 166 -24.07 62.06 5.25
N VAL A 167 -24.00 62.49 6.51
CA VAL A 167 -23.73 61.63 7.67
C VAL A 167 -24.83 60.59 7.85
N ASN A 168 -26.10 60.97 7.79
CA ASN A 168 -27.21 60.01 7.91
C ASN A 168 -27.21 58.97 6.77
N ALA A 169 -26.92 59.39 5.52
CA ALA A 169 -26.77 58.45 4.41
C ALA A 169 -25.62 57.47 4.67
N LYS A 170 -24.46 57.94 5.14
CA LYS A 170 -23.30 57.09 5.48
C LYS A 170 -23.57 56.16 6.66
N ILE A 171 -24.38 56.57 7.64
CA ILE A 171 -24.85 55.68 8.73
C ILE A 171 -25.67 54.52 8.14
N THR A 172 -26.66 54.80 7.28
CA THR A 172 -27.47 53.74 6.66
C THR A 172 -26.65 52.81 5.74
N GLU A 173 -25.62 53.32 5.10
CA GLU A 173 -24.67 52.52 4.30
C GLU A 173 -23.86 51.57 5.19
N ILE A 174 -23.35 52.05 6.33
CA ILE A 174 -22.64 51.24 7.34
C ILE A 174 -23.56 50.17 7.94
N GLU A 175 -24.81 50.49 8.27
CA GLU A 175 -25.80 49.51 8.79
C GLU A 175 -26.12 48.40 7.78
N ASN A 176 -26.25 48.75 6.50
CA ASN A 176 -26.46 47.79 5.41
C ASN A 176 -25.24 46.88 5.21
N LEU A 177 -24.02 47.44 5.22
CA LEU A 177 -22.77 46.68 5.12
C LEU A 177 -22.57 45.77 6.32
N SER A 178 -22.83 46.24 7.56
CA SER A 178 -22.82 45.39 8.76
C SER A 178 -23.78 44.22 8.62
N SER A 179 -25.02 44.47 8.17
CA SER A 179 -26.03 43.44 7.93
C SER A 179 -25.64 42.45 6.81
N GLN A 180 -24.78 42.85 5.87
CA GLN A 180 -24.21 41.94 4.85
C GLN A 180 -23.05 41.11 5.42
N ILE A 181 -22.20 41.71 6.25
CA ILE A 181 -21.11 41.03 6.97
C ILE A 181 -21.69 39.97 7.90
N ASP A 182 -22.71 40.29 8.70
CA ASP A 182 -23.36 39.35 9.62
C ASP A 182 -23.98 38.13 8.90
N ARG A 183 -24.68 38.35 7.79
CA ARG A 183 -25.20 37.27 6.93
C ARG A 183 -24.07 36.41 6.37
N SER A 184 -22.98 37.03 5.93
CA SER A 184 -21.82 36.32 5.37
C SER A 184 -21.09 35.51 6.45
N MET A 185 -20.95 36.04 7.67
CA MET A 185 -20.40 35.32 8.82
C MET A 185 -21.27 34.12 9.21
N ALA A 186 -22.59 34.26 9.18
CA ALA A 186 -23.52 33.16 9.45
C ALA A 186 -23.36 32.02 8.42
N ILE A 187 -23.34 32.34 7.12
CA ILE A 187 -23.10 31.38 6.04
C ILE A 187 -21.72 30.71 6.20
N ASN A 188 -20.67 31.49 6.49
CA ASN A 188 -19.31 30.94 6.67
C ASN A 188 -19.25 29.97 7.86
N LYS A 189 -19.94 30.27 8.96
CA LYS A 189 -20.08 29.38 10.13
C LYS A 189 -20.83 28.09 9.78
N GLU A 190 -21.88 28.16 8.98
CA GLU A 190 -22.62 26.98 8.50
C GLU A 190 -21.76 26.12 7.57
N LEU A 191 -21.05 26.73 6.61
CA LEU A 191 -20.12 26.02 5.72
C LEU A 191 -18.99 25.32 6.49
N ARG A 192 -18.41 25.97 7.51
CA ARG A 192 -17.43 25.32 8.42
C ARG A 192 -18.05 24.14 9.17
N LYS A 193 -19.31 24.22 9.60
CA LYS A 193 -20.02 23.09 10.24
C LYS A 193 -20.24 21.94 9.25
N LYS A 194 -20.71 22.22 8.03
CA LYS A 194 -20.88 21.22 6.96
C LYS A 194 -19.57 20.55 6.60
N ASN A 195 -18.49 21.31 6.46
CA ASN A 195 -17.16 20.78 6.16
C ASN A 195 -16.68 19.80 7.25
N ARG A 196 -16.81 20.15 8.54
CA ARG A 196 -16.49 19.23 9.66
C ARG A 196 -17.31 17.93 9.63
N ILE A 197 -18.60 17.99 9.26
CA ILE A 197 -19.45 16.80 9.15
C ILE A 197 -18.98 15.92 7.98
N LEU A 198 -18.71 16.51 6.82
CA LEU A 198 -18.20 15.79 5.64
C LEU A 198 -16.82 15.16 5.92
N GLN A 199 -15.92 15.88 6.61
CA GLN A 199 -14.63 15.34 7.06
C GLN A 199 -14.80 14.14 8.00
N GLY A 200 -15.78 14.18 8.91
CA GLY A 200 -16.15 13.04 9.76
C GLY A 200 -16.65 11.85 8.96
N GLN A 201 -17.55 12.07 7.99
CA GLN A 201 -18.05 11.02 7.10
C GLN A 201 -16.93 10.37 6.27
N VAL A 202 -16.03 11.17 5.69
CA VAL A 202 -14.86 10.66 4.96
C VAL A 202 -13.96 9.82 5.87
N ARG A 203 -13.75 10.24 7.12
CA ARG A 203 -12.96 9.46 8.08
C ARG A 203 -13.60 8.12 8.41
N ASN A 204 -14.91 8.10 8.70
CA ASN A 204 -15.64 6.86 8.95
C ASN A 204 -15.54 5.89 7.76
N LEU A 205 -15.70 6.38 6.52
CA LEU A 205 -15.56 5.56 5.31
C LEU A 205 -14.12 5.02 5.12
N ILE A 206 -13.10 5.75 5.55
CA ILE A 206 -11.71 5.27 5.56
C ILE A 206 -11.53 4.17 6.60
N ASP A 207 -12.09 4.33 7.79
CA ASP A 207 -12.00 3.34 8.87
C ASP A 207 -12.79 2.06 8.54
N GLU A 208 -13.99 2.17 7.94
CA GLU A 208 -14.77 1.05 7.39
C GLU A 208 -14.00 0.33 6.28
N ARG A 209 -13.42 1.07 5.32
CA ARG A 209 -12.58 0.49 4.26
C ARG A 209 -11.35 -0.23 4.83
N ALA A 210 -10.74 0.29 5.90
CA ALA A 210 -9.62 -0.37 6.56
C ALA A 210 -10.06 -1.70 7.21
N ALA A 211 -11.21 -1.73 7.90
CA ALA A 211 -11.76 -2.95 8.48
C ALA A 211 -12.04 -4.03 7.42
N PHE A 212 -12.65 -3.67 6.28
CA PHE A 212 -12.87 -4.62 5.18
C PHE A 212 -11.58 -5.12 4.56
N LEU A 213 -10.53 -4.29 4.47
CA LEU A 213 -9.23 -4.74 3.97
C LEU A 213 -8.54 -5.72 4.92
N THR A 214 -8.64 -5.51 6.24
CA THR A 214 -8.17 -6.49 7.23
C THR A 214 -8.93 -7.81 7.10
N GLN A 215 -10.27 -7.77 7.07
CA GLN A 215 -11.08 -8.98 6.92
C GLN A 215 -10.76 -9.76 5.63
N LEU A 216 -10.57 -9.06 4.51
CA LEU A 216 -10.17 -9.66 3.24
C LEU A 216 -8.75 -10.24 3.30
N GLN A 217 -7.83 -9.59 4.03
CA GLN A 217 -6.50 -10.12 4.26
C GLN A 217 -6.55 -11.40 5.09
N ASP A 218 -7.33 -11.43 6.18
CA ASP A 218 -7.48 -12.61 7.04
C ASP A 218 -8.07 -13.80 6.25
N GLN A 219 -9.12 -13.58 5.46
CA GLN A 219 -9.69 -14.60 4.57
C GLN A 219 -8.70 -15.11 3.52
N ASN A 220 -7.81 -14.26 3.00
CA ASN A 220 -6.75 -14.71 2.09
C ASN A 220 -5.70 -15.57 2.81
N HIS A 221 -5.37 -15.29 4.07
CA HIS A 221 -4.47 -16.15 4.85
C HIS A 221 -5.11 -17.51 5.13
N GLU A 222 -6.38 -17.54 5.53
CA GLU A 222 -7.16 -18.78 5.72
C GLU A 222 -7.24 -19.60 4.41
N LEU A 223 -7.48 -18.96 3.26
CA LEU A 223 -7.46 -19.63 1.96
C LEU A 223 -6.09 -20.19 1.57
N ILE A 224 -4.99 -19.53 1.96
CA ILE A 224 -3.62 -20.03 1.74
C ILE A 224 -3.36 -21.24 2.64
N GLU A 225 -3.73 -21.17 3.91
CA GLU A 225 -3.59 -22.27 4.87
C GLU A 225 -4.40 -23.50 4.45
N LEU A 226 -5.66 -23.32 4.06
CA LEU A 226 -6.51 -24.40 3.54
C LEU A 226 -5.94 -25.03 2.25
N ARG A 227 -5.35 -24.22 1.35
CA ARG A 227 -4.67 -24.73 0.15
C ARG A 227 -3.41 -25.52 0.49
N GLN A 228 -2.64 -25.08 1.48
CA GLN A 228 -1.46 -25.81 1.96
C GLN A 228 -1.87 -27.14 2.58
N ASN A 229 -2.88 -27.14 3.45
CA ASN A 229 -3.40 -28.35 4.09
C ASN A 229 -4.00 -29.33 3.07
N LEU A 230 -4.70 -28.83 2.05
CA LEU A 230 -5.17 -29.65 0.93
C LEU A 230 -3.99 -30.29 0.17
N GLY A 231 -2.95 -29.54 -0.17
CA GLY A 231 -1.77 -30.07 -0.86
C GLY A 231 -0.98 -31.11 -0.04
N ILE A 232 -0.98 -31.00 1.30
CA ILE A 232 -0.44 -32.04 2.19
C ILE A 232 -1.32 -33.29 2.12
N ALA A 233 -2.64 -33.15 2.26
CA ALA A 233 -3.58 -34.27 2.20
C ALA A 233 -3.62 -34.98 0.83
N GLU A 234 -3.49 -34.23 -0.27
CA GLU A 234 -3.33 -34.77 -1.62
C GLU A 234 -2.07 -35.63 -1.72
N LYS A 235 -0.94 -35.13 -1.21
CA LYS A 235 0.33 -35.89 -1.20
C LYS A 235 0.26 -37.12 -0.31
N GLU A 236 -0.31 -37.03 0.89
CA GLU A 236 -0.49 -38.19 1.78
C GLU A 236 -1.36 -39.28 1.13
N ASN A 237 -2.37 -38.88 0.35
CA ASN A 237 -3.22 -39.80 -0.41
C ASN A 237 -2.46 -40.42 -1.61
N GLU A 238 -1.62 -39.67 -2.31
CA GLU A 238 -0.71 -40.19 -3.34
C GLU A 238 0.29 -41.19 -2.74
N ASP A 239 0.93 -40.87 -1.61
CA ASP A 239 1.88 -41.75 -0.92
C ASP A 239 1.20 -43.06 -0.43
N LEU A 240 -0.05 -42.98 0.06
CA LEU A 240 -0.86 -44.16 0.42
C LEU A 240 -1.25 -45.00 -0.80
N ALA A 241 -1.69 -44.36 -1.89
CA ALA A 241 -2.03 -45.06 -3.14
C ALA A 241 -0.81 -45.73 -3.78
N GLN A 242 0.36 -45.07 -3.73
CA GLN A 242 1.62 -45.64 -4.19
C GLN A 242 2.06 -46.82 -3.30
N SER A 243 1.94 -46.71 -1.97
CA SER A 243 2.19 -47.82 -1.05
C SER A 243 1.29 -49.03 -1.33
N GLN A 244 0.00 -48.79 -1.63
CA GLN A 244 -0.93 -49.85 -2.03
C GLN A 244 -0.57 -50.46 -3.39
N ALA A 245 -0.16 -49.64 -4.36
CA ALA A 245 0.31 -50.11 -5.67
C ALA A 245 1.60 -50.95 -5.53
N ASP A 246 2.55 -50.51 -4.72
CA ASP A 246 3.79 -51.23 -4.43
C ASP A 246 3.52 -52.56 -3.71
N LYS A 247 2.54 -52.60 -2.78
CA LYS A 247 2.04 -53.86 -2.17
C LYS A 247 1.57 -54.83 -3.26
N ILE A 248 0.70 -54.38 -4.16
CA ILE A 248 0.15 -55.19 -5.27
C ILE A 248 1.24 -55.64 -6.26
N ILE A 249 2.22 -54.79 -6.55
CA ILE A 249 3.37 -55.12 -7.41
C ILE A 249 4.25 -56.18 -6.75
N LEU A 250 4.50 -56.06 -5.44
CA LEU A 250 5.29 -57.02 -4.68
C LEU A 250 4.59 -58.39 -4.60
N GLU A 251 3.27 -58.40 -4.31
CA GLU A 251 2.41 -59.59 -4.41
C GLU A 251 2.56 -60.30 -5.76
N LYS A 252 2.35 -59.56 -6.87
CA LYS A 252 2.38 -60.12 -8.23
C LYS A 252 3.77 -60.54 -8.71
N LYS A 253 4.82 -59.83 -8.31
CA LYS A 253 6.18 -60.05 -8.81
C LYS A 253 6.96 -61.09 -8.00
N ALA A 254 6.71 -61.19 -6.71
CA ALA A 254 7.33 -62.20 -5.85
C ALA A 254 6.47 -63.47 -5.69
N GLY A 255 5.18 -63.43 -6.07
CA GLY A 255 4.23 -64.51 -5.81
C GLY A 255 3.95 -64.70 -4.31
N LEU A 256 4.21 -63.66 -3.52
CA LEU A 256 4.08 -63.66 -2.06
C LEU A 256 2.74 -63.02 -1.69
N ASP A 257 1.84 -63.81 -1.12
CA ASP A 257 0.65 -63.27 -0.47
C ASP A 257 1.07 -62.44 0.76
N LEU A 258 0.85 -61.13 0.72
CA LEU A 258 1.24 -60.22 1.80
C LEU A 258 0.23 -60.21 2.95
N ASP A 259 -0.95 -60.80 2.77
CA ASP A 259 -1.94 -61.01 3.83
C ASP A 259 -1.85 -62.43 4.44
N ASP A 260 -0.91 -63.29 4.00
CA ASP A 260 -0.64 -64.60 4.60
C ASP A 260 -0.32 -64.47 6.11
N PRO A 261 -1.15 -65.04 7.00
CA PRO A 261 -0.91 -65.02 8.44
C PRO A 261 0.46 -65.58 8.84
N ASN A 262 0.98 -66.55 8.08
CA ASN A 262 2.19 -67.33 8.38
C ASN A 262 3.49 -66.74 7.79
N ARG A 263 3.43 -65.62 7.06
CA ARG A 263 4.62 -64.95 6.54
C ARG A 263 5.54 -64.51 7.69
N PRO A 264 6.87 -64.73 7.63
CA PRO A 264 7.80 -64.28 8.68
C PRO A 264 7.71 -62.76 8.87
N ARG A 265 7.38 -62.32 10.09
CA ARG A 265 7.08 -60.90 10.40
C ARG A 265 8.29 -60.11 10.90
N PHE A 266 9.35 -60.78 11.33
CA PHE A 266 10.50 -60.15 11.95
C PHE A 266 11.36 -59.39 10.94
N THR A 267 11.69 -58.16 11.28
CA THR A 267 12.68 -57.32 10.61
C THR A 267 14.07 -57.94 10.73
N THR A 268 15.01 -57.48 9.90
CA THR A 268 16.42 -57.90 10.00
C THR A 268 17.09 -57.44 11.30
N GLU A 269 16.51 -56.49 12.02
CA GLU A 269 17.00 -56.02 13.32
C GLU A 269 16.51 -56.92 14.45
N GLU A 270 15.23 -57.27 14.48
CA GLU A 270 14.69 -58.31 15.38
C GLU A 270 15.38 -59.66 15.12
N LEU A 271 15.69 -60.01 13.87
CA LEU A 271 16.46 -61.22 13.58
C LEU A 271 17.90 -61.13 14.11
N LYS A 272 18.56 -59.95 14.05
CA LYS A 272 19.87 -59.73 14.69
C LYS A 272 19.77 -59.79 16.21
N GLU A 273 18.69 -59.30 16.80
CA GLU A 273 18.41 -59.37 18.24
C GLU A 273 18.25 -60.83 18.69
N ILE A 274 17.36 -61.58 18.04
CA ILE A 274 17.18 -63.03 18.26
C ILE A 274 18.49 -63.80 18.03
N LEU A 275 19.34 -63.38 17.08
CA LEU A 275 20.66 -63.94 16.87
C LEU A 275 21.64 -63.60 18.01
N ARG A 276 21.59 -62.38 18.58
CA ARG A 276 22.36 -62.01 19.78
C ARG A 276 21.91 -62.82 20.98
N GLU A 277 20.62 -62.83 21.30
CA GLU A 277 20.02 -63.61 22.39
C GLU A 277 20.37 -65.10 22.23
N ARG A 278 20.22 -65.67 21.03
CA ARG A 278 20.59 -67.06 20.76
C ARG A 278 22.09 -67.32 20.93
N ASN A 279 22.95 -66.36 20.61
CA ASN A 279 24.39 -66.50 20.83
C ASN A 279 24.76 -66.34 22.32
N GLU A 280 24.07 -65.47 23.06
CA GLU A 280 24.22 -65.29 24.50
C GLU A 280 23.74 -66.53 25.27
N TYR A 281 22.56 -67.06 24.92
CA TYR A 281 22.10 -68.35 25.45
C TYR A 281 23.01 -69.50 25.03
N LYS A 282 23.59 -69.48 23.82
CA LYS A 282 24.59 -70.49 23.44
C LYS A 282 25.85 -70.37 24.30
N ALA A 283 26.37 -69.17 24.54
CA ALA A 283 27.51 -68.95 25.44
C ALA A 283 27.18 -69.37 26.88
N ARG A 284 25.96 -69.09 27.36
CA ARG A 284 25.49 -69.54 28.68
C ARG A 284 25.32 -71.06 28.75
N ILE A 285 24.84 -71.70 27.69
CA ILE A 285 24.78 -73.16 27.57
C ILE A 285 26.20 -73.72 27.58
N THR A 286 27.14 -73.19 26.79
CA THR A 286 28.54 -73.66 26.79
C THR A 286 29.19 -73.46 28.16
N SER A 287 28.95 -72.34 28.85
CA SER A 287 29.43 -72.14 30.24
C SER A 287 28.80 -73.11 31.24
N LEU A 288 27.52 -73.49 31.06
CA LEU A 288 26.85 -74.50 31.89
C LEU A 288 27.26 -75.94 31.50
N GLU A 289 27.58 -76.19 30.23
CA GLU A 289 28.17 -77.43 29.73
C GLU A 289 29.60 -77.57 30.24
N GLU A 290 30.40 -76.49 30.30
CA GLU A 290 31.71 -76.43 30.95
C GLU A 290 31.61 -76.59 32.46
N GLU A 291 30.59 -76.02 33.11
CA GLU A 291 30.34 -76.23 34.54
C GLU A 291 29.93 -77.70 34.80
N LEU A 292 29.06 -78.28 33.96
CA LEU A 292 28.69 -79.70 34.01
C LEU A 292 29.87 -80.62 33.65
N GLU A 293 30.71 -80.26 32.68
CA GLU A 293 31.94 -80.98 32.33
C GLU A 293 32.93 -80.87 33.49
N LYS A 294 33.03 -79.71 34.13
CA LYS A 294 33.74 -79.50 35.40
C LYS A 294 33.11 -80.25 36.57
N TYR A 295 31.83 -80.63 36.54
CA TYR A 295 31.23 -81.53 37.55
C TYR A 295 31.39 -83.01 37.20
N ARG A 296 31.36 -83.39 35.92
CA ARG A 296 31.84 -84.69 35.43
C ARG A 296 33.36 -84.84 35.64
N ARG A 297 34.04 -83.72 35.89
CA ARG A 297 35.43 -83.62 36.34
C ARG A 297 35.54 -83.29 37.86
N ASN A 298 34.51 -82.88 38.59
CA ASN A 298 34.45 -83.18 40.03
C ASN A 298 34.26 -84.70 40.27
N GLU A 299 33.83 -85.43 39.23
CA GLU A 299 33.83 -86.90 39.17
C GLU A 299 35.09 -87.52 38.53
N SER A 300 35.90 -86.77 37.75
CA SER A 300 37.07 -87.30 37.00
C SER A 300 38.34 -86.42 36.93
N ASP A 301 38.37 -85.31 37.68
CA ASP A 301 39.45 -84.35 38.04
C ASP A 301 39.48 -84.13 39.59
N VAL A 302 39.10 -85.18 40.33
CA VAL A 302 39.98 -85.67 41.42
C VAL A 302 41.37 -86.09 40.86
N ASN A 303 41.50 -86.05 39.53
CA ASN A 303 42.43 -86.74 38.67
C ASN A 303 43.06 -85.82 37.57
N ILE A 304 43.25 -84.49 37.79
CA ILE A 304 44.29 -83.56 37.22
C ILE A 304 43.81 -82.08 37.09
N GLU A 305 44.66 -81.11 37.50
CA GLU A 305 44.44 -79.64 37.48
C GLU A 305 45.21 -78.93 36.33
N GLU A 306 45.25 -77.57 36.35
CA GLU A 306 46.13 -76.64 35.57
C GLU A 306 45.73 -76.32 34.08
N GLU A 307 45.88 -75.11 33.50
CA GLU A 307 46.08 -73.72 33.99
C GLU A 307 45.76 -72.65 32.88
N VAL A 308 45.89 -71.36 33.22
CA VAL A 308 45.68 -70.02 32.57
C VAL A 308 46.32 -69.73 31.15
N GLU A 309 46.30 -68.55 30.45
CA GLU A 309 46.07 -67.09 30.72
C GLU A 309 45.95 -66.21 29.41
N ASP A 310 45.35 -64.99 29.47
CA ASP A 310 45.56 -63.70 28.69
C ASP A 310 45.58 -63.61 27.12
N THR A 311 45.59 -62.45 26.37
CA THR A 311 45.86 -60.98 26.57
C THR A 311 45.27 -60.03 25.44
N GLU A 312 45.07 -58.72 25.74
CA GLU A 312 45.32 -57.44 24.94
C GLU A 312 44.57 -56.88 23.66
N ALA A 313 44.33 -55.54 23.72
CA ALA A 313 44.53 -54.41 22.74
C ALA A 313 43.63 -53.94 21.54
N ASP A 314 43.57 -52.59 21.43
CA ASP A 314 43.60 -51.64 20.27
C ASP A 314 42.39 -50.93 19.56
N ASP A 315 42.67 -49.63 19.29
CA ASP A 315 42.28 -48.67 18.22
C ASP A 315 41.11 -47.63 18.29
N GLU A 316 41.45 -46.41 17.79
CA GLU A 316 40.65 -45.16 17.70
C GLU A 316 39.95 -45.01 16.33
N ASP A 317 38.77 -44.36 16.24
CA ASP A 317 38.55 -43.21 15.32
C ASP A 317 37.16 -42.51 15.43
N ASP A 318 37.10 -41.33 14.80
CA ASP A 318 35.94 -40.50 14.37
C ASP A 318 35.16 -39.61 15.38
N ALA A 319 35.15 -38.30 15.09
CA ALA A 319 34.38 -37.25 15.77
C ALA A 319 33.44 -36.50 14.80
N PRO A 320 32.23 -36.08 15.22
CA PRO A 320 31.16 -35.71 14.29
C PRO A 320 31.31 -34.33 13.63
N VAL A 321 31.06 -34.27 12.31
CA VAL A 321 31.08 -33.05 11.49
C VAL A 321 29.77 -32.26 11.62
N GLN A 322 29.87 -30.97 11.98
CA GLN A 322 28.72 -30.06 12.09
C GLN A 322 28.55 -29.24 10.80
N GLY A 323 27.41 -29.37 10.14
CA GLY A 323 27.12 -28.73 8.84
C GLY A 323 26.89 -27.21 8.87
N PRO A 324 26.95 -26.53 7.71
CA PRO A 324 26.79 -25.07 7.63
C PRO A 324 25.36 -24.61 7.94
N LEU A 325 25.25 -23.47 8.63
CA LEU A 325 23.99 -22.90 9.13
C LEU A 325 23.06 -22.45 7.96
N PRO A 326 21.74 -22.70 8.02
CA PRO A 326 20.80 -22.32 6.95
C PRO A 326 20.72 -20.81 6.68
N TYR A 327 20.48 -20.46 5.41
CA TYR A 327 20.38 -19.09 4.90
C TYR A 327 19.03 -18.43 5.27
N GLU A 328 19.06 -17.21 5.81
CA GLU A 328 17.84 -16.48 6.19
C GLU A 328 17.02 -16.01 4.97
N PRO A 329 15.68 -16.17 4.97
CA PRO A 329 14.81 -15.69 3.88
C PRO A 329 14.80 -14.17 3.71
N ASN A 330 14.57 -13.72 2.48
CA ASN A 330 14.70 -12.31 2.07
C ASN A 330 13.62 -11.33 2.58
N ASP A 331 12.62 -11.80 3.35
CA ASP A 331 11.38 -11.05 3.63
C ASP A 331 11.22 -10.60 5.09
N ALA A 332 12.34 -10.32 5.77
CA ALA A 332 12.34 -9.82 7.14
C ALA A 332 11.76 -8.38 7.22
N PRO A 333 10.73 -8.11 8.06
CA PRO A 333 9.90 -6.90 7.98
C PRO A 333 10.58 -5.58 8.37
N TRP A 334 11.88 -5.59 8.71
CA TRP A 334 12.69 -4.40 8.95
C TRP A 334 13.55 -3.95 7.75
N ARG A 335 13.59 -4.70 6.63
CA ARG A 335 14.29 -4.27 5.41
C ARG A 335 13.50 -3.19 4.65
N LYS A 336 13.85 -1.92 4.89
CA LYS A 336 13.40 -0.79 4.06
C LYS A 336 13.91 -0.93 2.62
N SER A 337 13.02 -0.67 1.65
CA SER A 337 13.17 -0.97 0.23
C SER A 337 14.44 -0.42 -0.44
N GLU A 338 15.20 -1.26 -1.16
CA GLU A 338 16.39 -0.85 -1.91
C GLU A 338 16.06 0.11 -3.06
N SER A 339 16.81 1.21 -3.16
CA SER A 339 16.62 2.23 -4.19
C SER A 339 16.98 1.73 -5.61
N ARG A 340 16.20 2.19 -6.61
CA ARG A 340 16.34 1.78 -8.03
C ARG A 340 17.76 1.96 -8.59
N ILE A 341 18.51 2.94 -8.11
CA ILE A 341 19.92 3.17 -8.44
C ILE A 341 20.81 1.96 -8.10
N ARG A 342 20.60 1.29 -6.97
CA ARG A 342 21.40 0.10 -6.60
C ARG A 342 21.16 -1.07 -7.55
N LYS A 343 19.95 -1.22 -8.11
CA LYS A 343 19.64 -2.24 -9.15
C LYS A 343 20.34 -1.95 -10.47
N ILE A 344 20.44 -0.67 -10.87
CA ILE A 344 21.12 -0.26 -12.11
C ILE A 344 22.64 -0.53 -12.01
N PHE A 345 23.26 -0.16 -10.88
CA PHE A 345 24.68 -0.46 -10.65
C PHE A 345 24.96 -1.97 -10.57
N ARG A 346 24.10 -2.75 -9.90
CA ARG A 346 24.23 -4.21 -9.83
C ARG A 346 24.11 -4.88 -11.21
N LYS A 347 23.31 -4.31 -12.13
CA LYS A 347 23.21 -4.81 -13.51
C LYS A 347 24.43 -4.43 -14.35
N LEU A 348 24.89 -3.18 -14.28
CA LEU A 348 26.05 -2.69 -15.05
C LEU A 348 27.36 -3.41 -14.70
N PHE A 349 27.57 -3.80 -13.43
CA PHE A 349 28.82 -4.41 -12.99
C PHE A 349 28.81 -5.95 -12.90
N ASN A 350 27.65 -6.61 -13.01
CA ASN A 350 27.59 -8.09 -13.10
C ASN A 350 27.65 -8.61 -14.56
N GLU A 351 27.30 -7.81 -15.57
CA GLU A 351 27.34 -8.25 -16.99
C GLU A 351 28.74 -8.12 -17.62
N THR A 352 29.69 -7.44 -16.96
CA THR A 352 31.09 -7.33 -17.41
C THR A 352 32.05 -8.10 -16.51
N ASN A 353 32.19 -9.41 -16.72
CA ASN A 353 33.35 -10.18 -16.26
C ASN A 353 34.59 -9.78 -17.08
N VAL A 354 35.11 -8.58 -16.80
CA VAL A 354 36.33 -8.04 -17.41
C VAL A 354 37.41 -7.99 -16.33
N THR A 355 38.21 -9.05 -16.28
CA THR A 355 39.41 -9.12 -15.45
C THR A 355 40.48 -8.19 -16.01
N ILE A 356 40.45 -6.91 -15.62
CA ILE A 356 41.53 -5.95 -15.87
C ILE A 356 42.03 -5.47 -14.50
N LEU A 357 43.22 -5.95 -14.11
CA LEU A 357 44.07 -5.44 -13.02
C LEU A 357 43.35 -5.37 -11.64
N GLY A 358 43.55 -6.27 -10.68
CA GLY A 358 44.81 -6.90 -10.28
C GLY A 358 45.09 -6.58 -8.81
N THR A 359 45.56 -7.57 -8.05
CA THR A 359 45.97 -7.50 -6.63
C THR A 359 44.87 -7.29 -5.57
N SER A 360 44.89 -8.17 -4.55
CA SER A 360 44.38 -7.86 -3.21
C SER A 360 45.37 -6.91 -2.52
N PRO A 361 44.94 -6.00 -1.62
CA PRO A 361 45.05 -6.41 -0.21
C PRO A 361 44.02 -5.83 0.78
N LYS A 362 43.64 -6.70 1.73
CA LYS A 362 43.60 -6.51 3.21
C LYS A 362 43.28 -5.13 3.83
N ARG A 363 42.40 -5.20 4.87
CA ARG A 363 42.42 -4.38 6.12
C ARG A 363 42.03 -2.88 5.95
N SER A 364 41.60 -2.12 6.97
CA SER A 364 41.40 -2.35 8.42
C SER A 364 40.73 -1.12 9.09
N LEU A 365 39.79 -1.32 10.04
CA LEU A 365 39.45 -0.41 11.16
C LEU A 365 38.87 0.99 10.77
N SER A 366 38.15 1.76 11.62
CA SER A 366 37.67 1.62 13.02
C SER A 366 36.57 2.67 13.33
N THR A 367 35.77 2.42 14.38
CA THR A 367 35.11 3.43 15.28
C THR A 367 34.09 4.40 14.64
N PHE A 368 32.99 4.83 15.28
CA PHE A 368 32.86 5.28 16.68
C PHE A 368 31.51 4.95 17.35
N SER A 369 31.56 4.87 18.67
CA SER A 369 30.40 4.79 19.57
C SER A 369 29.78 6.16 19.88
N LYS A 370 28.44 6.19 19.86
CA LYS A 370 27.50 6.70 20.89
C LYS A 370 27.91 7.80 21.89
N MET A 371 27.06 8.86 21.92
CA MET A 371 26.59 9.67 23.08
C MET A 371 27.67 10.59 23.76
N THR A 372 27.35 11.66 24.51
CA THR A 372 26.16 12.10 25.27
C THR A 372 25.95 13.64 25.30
N LEU A 373 24.74 14.04 25.69
CA LEU A 373 24.23 15.34 26.15
C LEU A 373 25.08 16.08 27.23
N ALA A 374 25.19 17.44 27.19
CA ALA A 374 25.01 18.38 28.34
C ALA A 374 25.34 19.88 28.06
N THR A 375 24.31 20.72 28.18
CA THR A 375 24.20 22.09 28.81
C THR A 375 25.36 23.12 28.91
N ALA A 376 24.95 24.41 28.80
CA ALA A 376 25.60 25.67 29.24
C ALA A 376 26.82 26.17 28.44
N SER A 377 27.10 27.48 28.31
CA SER A 377 26.31 28.73 28.47
C SER A 377 27.02 29.87 27.71
N ASP A 378 26.36 31.03 27.58
CA ASP A 378 26.90 32.34 27.18
C ASP A 378 27.58 32.49 25.80
N SER A 379 26.92 33.25 24.92
CA SER A 379 27.56 33.98 23.84
C SER A 379 27.28 35.48 24.01
N ASP A 380 28.16 36.14 24.75
CA ASP A 380 28.22 37.59 24.87
C ASP A 380 28.89 38.22 23.63
N THR A 381 28.88 39.55 23.53
CA THR A 381 29.64 40.40 22.59
C THR A 381 29.27 40.39 21.09
N THR A 382 28.45 41.37 20.71
CA THR A 382 28.76 42.48 19.76
C THR A 382 29.53 42.16 18.46
N LEU A 383 29.03 42.58 17.29
CA LEU A 383 28.91 44.00 16.88
C LEU A 383 27.80 44.25 15.85
#